data_AF-A0A8H6LPK7-F1
#
_entry.id   AF-A0A8H6LPK7-F1
#
_cell.length_a   1.000
_cell.length_b   1.000
_cell.length_c   1.000
_cell.angle_alpha   90.00
_cell.angle_beta   90.00
_cell.angle_gamma   90.00
#
_symmetry.space_group_name_H-M   'P 1'
#
loop_
_entity.id
_entity.type
_entity.pdbx_description
1 polymer ?
#
loop_
_entity_poly.entity_id
_entity_poly.type
_entity_poly.pdbx_seq_one_letter_code
_entity_poly.pdbx_strand_id
1 'polypeptide(L)'
;MISFALGITNGEDPDPHSQPPLTQYPEASSKTTSHRATAIFAIAMCTWKKTLCTESFIRAAGQQTNNDELLHSYNFLACHPSTLPRPTQNMELQELPLERRVTDMLQNQNPTRVVVFLRKKSPFYSLSRDEVMVKACGSLGIDQVKSRAKLLTIWKCDRLTIFAFDLWYDDYDWATAHHKVDLPVLLVDYGKRSYVKVAGHEFQDEVNTFVARQHELHGWDAKPPYFQDQTGPEVPTYGNPRCVMVVGEDGTTRRAVKTPPPGSTSPYSS
;
A
#
# COMPACT_ATOMS: atom_id res chain seq x y z
N MET A 1 33.89 25.20 -60.12
CA MET A 1 34.67 23.95 -60.21
C MET A 1 35.57 23.92 -58.98
N ILE A 2 35.18 23.14 -57.97
CA ILE A 2 35.87 23.06 -56.67
C ILE A 2 36.44 21.65 -56.59
N SER A 3 37.77 21.56 -56.46
CA SER A 3 38.52 20.31 -56.36
C SER A 3 38.23 19.59 -55.04
N PHE A 4 37.94 18.29 -55.14
CA PHE A 4 37.91 17.35 -54.03
C PHE A 4 39.34 16.88 -53.71
N ALA A 5 39.74 17.01 -52.44
CA ALA A 5 40.90 16.33 -51.89
C ALA A 5 40.38 15.23 -50.93
N LEU A 6 40.62 13.98 -51.29
CA LEU A 6 40.36 12.79 -50.47
C LEU A 6 41.50 12.65 -49.45
N GLY A 7 41.20 12.87 -48.17
CA GLY A 7 42.07 12.48 -47.07
C GLY A 7 41.71 11.07 -46.61
N ILE A 8 42.64 10.13 -46.81
CA ILE A 8 42.60 8.79 -46.23
C ILE A 8 43.28 8.89 -44.86
N THR A 9 42.52 8.75 -43.77
CA THR A 9 43.08 8.57 -42.43
C THR A 9 43.04 7.09 -42.07
N ASN A 10 44.19 6.56 -41.69
CA ASN A 10 44.39 5.18 -41.27
C ASN A 10 43.51 4.85 -40.05
N GLY A 11 42.76 3.74 -40.13
CA GLY A 11 42.03 3.18 -39.00
C GLY A 11 42.99 2.47 -38.06
N GLU A 12 43.18 3.03 -36.87
CA GLU A 12 43.69 2.30 -35.71
C GLU A 12 42.52 1.54 -35.06
N ASP A 13 42.69 0.23 -34.88
CA ASP A 13 41.76 -0.65 -34.18
C ASP A 13 41.61 -0.21 -32.70
N PRO A 14 40.39 -0.04 -32.18
CA PRO A 14 40.19 0.29 -30.77
C PRO A 14 40.46 -0.91 -29.86
N ASP A 15 41.35 -0.72 -28.90
CA ASP A 15 41.69 -1.66 -27.83
C ASP A 15 40.44 -2.09 -27.02
N PRO A 16 40.09 -3.38 -26.98
CA PRO A 16 38.91 -3.89 -26.28
C PRO A 16 39.01 -3.84 -24.74
N HIS A 17 40.11 -3.32 -24.16
CA HIS A 17 40.30 -3.25 -22.71
C HIS A 17 40.27 -1.83 -22.11
N SER A 18 39.92 -0.80 -22.89
CA SER A 18 39.76 0.56 -22.36
C SER A 18 38.37 0.77 -21.76
N GLN A 19 38.21 0.50 -20.46
CA GLN A 19 37.03 0.92 -19.71
C GLN A 19 36.96 2.46 -19.66
N PRO A 20 35.82 3.08 -19.99
CA PRO A 20 35.65 4.52 -19.82
C PRO A 20 35.71 4.90 -18.32
N PRO A 21 36.20 6.10 -17.97
CA PRO A 21 36.29 6.54 -16.59
C PRO A 21 34.90 6.56 -15.94
N LEU A 22 34.80 6.01 -14.73
CA LEU A 22 33.65 6.13 -13.84
C LEU A 22 33.35 7.61 -13.60
N THR A 23 32.42 8.18 -14.37
CA THR A 23 31.80 9.45 -14.01
C THR A 23 31.01 9.25 -12.73
N GLN A 24 31.58 9.73 -11.62
CA GLN A 24 30.85 9.96 -10.38
C GLN A 24 29.71 10.94 -10.68
N TYR A 25 28.49 10.43 -10.73
CA TYR A 25 27.31 11.30 -10.72
C TYR A 25 27.25 12.02 -9.38
N PRO A 26 27.02 13.34 -9.35
CA PRO A 26 26.80 14.05 -8.10
C PRO A 26 25.59 13.44 -7.39
N GLU A 27 25.71 13.18 -6.09
CA GLU A 27 24.60 12.78 -5.22
C GLU A 27 23.53 13.89 -5.24
N ALA A 28 22.60 13.78 -6.18
CA ALA A 28 21.42 14.64 -6.21
C ALA A 28 20.56 14.30 -4.99
N SER A 29 20.59 15.19 -4.00
CA SER A 29 19.71 15.20 -2.83
C SER A 29 18.25 15.11 -3.28
N SER A 30 17.68 13.91 -3.27
CA SER A 30 16.31 13.58 -3.69
C SER A 30 15.23 14.00 -2.69
N LYS A 31 15.57 14.90 -1.75
CA LYS A 31 14.85 15.20 -0.52
C LYS A 31 13.57 16.04 -0.69
N THR A 32 13.12 16.39 -1.89
CA THR A 32 12.05 17.41 -2.01
C THR A 32 10.77 16.92 -2.70
N THR A 33 10.85 15.94 -3.60
CA THR A 33 9.68 15.57 -4.45
C THR A 33 8.99 14.27 -4.02
N SER A 34 9.72 13.33 -3.42
CA SER A 34 9.12 12.13 -2.78
C SER A 34 8.13 12.49 -1.65
N HIS A 35 8.34 13.67 -1.05
CA HIS A 35 7.57 14.23 0.06
C HIS A 35 6.11 14.51 -0.31
N ARG A 36 5.84 14.98 -1.54
CA ARG A 36 4.48 15.37 -1.94
C ARG A 36 3.62 14.15 -2.27
N ALA A 37 4.13 13.20 -3.06
CA ALA A 37 3.33 12.05 -3.50
C ALA A 37 2.92 11.11 -2.35
N THR A 38 3.80 10.89 -1.36
CA THR A 38 3.51 10.00 -0.24
C THR A 38 2.64 10.66 0.83
N ALA A 39 2.82 11.97 1.07
CA ALA A 39 1.91 12.74 1.90
C ALA A 39 0.53 12.88 1.24
N ILE A 40 0.46 13.06 -0.08
CA ILE A 40 -0.79 13.05 -0.84
C ILE A 40 -1.47 11.69 -0.75
N PHE A 41 -0.76 10.57 -0.82
CA PHE A 41 -1.36 9.25 -0.63
C PHE A 41 -1.84 9.03 0.81
N ALA A 42 -1.10 9.49 1.83
CA ALA A 42 -1.53 9.40 3.22
C ALA A 42 -2.76 10.29 3.49
N ILE A 43 -2.76 11.50 2.94
CA ILE A 43 -3.86 12.45 3.01
C ILE A 43 -5.04 11.94 2.19
N ALA A 44 -4.85 11.39 0.99
CA ALA A 44 -5.88 10.80 0.15
C ALA A 44 -6.48 9.59 0.85
N MET A 45 -5.70 8.64 1.36
CA MET A 45 -6.19 7.49 2.12
C MET A 45 -6.90 7.90 3.42
N CYS A 46 -6.43 8.95 4.10
CA CYS A 46 -7.10 9.51 5.27
C CYS A 46 -8.38 10.32 4.93
N THR A 47 -8.42 10.99 3.77
CA THR A 47 -9.52 11.85 3.31
C THR A 47 -10.60 11.03 2.62
N TRP A 48 -10.23 10.04 1.81
CA TRP A 48 -11.08 9.00 1.25
C TRP A 48 -11.87 8.27 2.33
N LYS A 49 -11.25 8.03 3.51
CA LYS A 49 -11.97 7.49 4.66
C LYS A 49 -13.06 8.45 5.19
N LYS A 50 -12.83 9.77 5.18
CA LYS A 50 -13.87 10.74 5.55
C LYS A 50 -15.06 10.64 4.58
N THR A 51 -14.80 10.53 3.28
CA THR A 51 -15.83 10.34 2.25
C THR A 51 -16.63 9.05 2.45
N LEU A 52 -15.95 7.91 2.68
CA LEU A 52 -16.60 6.62 2.91
C LEU A 52 -17.46 6.56 4.19
N CYS A 53 -17.07 7.25 5.26
CA CYS A 53 -17.90 7.39 6.46
C CYS A 53 -19.14 8.28 6.22
N THR A 54 -19.10 9.17 5.23
CA THR A 54 -20.21 10.09 4.94
C THR A 54 -21.25 9.41 4.04
N GLU A 55 -20.81 8.64 3.04
CA GLU A 55 -21.73 7.90 2.14
C GLU A 55 -22.47 6.76 2.83
N SER A 56 -21.82 6.07 3.77
CA SER A 56 -22.47 5.03 4.58
C SER A 56 -23.47 5.61 5.60
N PHE A 57 -23.26 6.87 6.04
CA PHE A 57 -24.22 7.59 6.89
C PHE A 57 -25.42 8.11 6.09
N ILE A 58 -25.21 8.59 4.86
CA ILE A 58 -26.28 9.06 3.95
C ILE A 58 -27.18 7.89 3.52
N ARG A 59 -26.63 6.70 3.26
CA ARG A 59 -27.43 5.50 2.95
C ARG A 59 -28.22 4.97 4.15
N ALA A 60 -27.67 5.06 5.37
CA ALA A 60 -28.39 4.66 6.59
C ALA A 60 -29.49 5.66 6.99
N ALA A 61 -29.30 6.96 6.73
CA ALA A 61 -30.30 7.98 6.98
C ALA A 61 -31.42 8.02 5.92
N GLY A 62 -31.15 7.54 4.69
CA GLY A 62 -32.13 7.50 3.60
C GLY A 62 -33.14 6.35 3.64
N GLN A 63 -33.07 5.45 4.63
CA GLN A 63 -33.98 4.29 4.75
C GLN A 63 -34.89 4.33 5.97
N GLN A 64 -34.91 5.42 6.73
CA GLN A 64 -35.69 5.46 7.97
C GLN A 64 -36.23 6.86 8.28
N THR A 65 -37.27 7.30 7.56
CA THR A 65 -38.39 8.10 8.10
C THR A 65 -39.50 8.21 7.05
N ASN A 66 -40.49 7.34 7.14
CA ASN A 66 -41.89 7.71 6.91
C ASN A 66 -42.67 6.93 7.97
N ASN A 67 -42.99 7.64 9.05
CA ASN A 67 -44.19 7.49 9.89
C ASN A 67 -43.99 8.45 11.07
N ASP A 68 -44.58 9.64 10.92
CA ASP A 68 -44.94 10.50 12.03
C ASP A 68 -45.92 9.75 12.94
N GLU A 69 -45.69 9.74 14.25
CA GLU A 69 -46.65 10.28 15.24
C GLU A 69 -46.21 10.06 16.70
N LEU A 70 -46.45 11.13 17.47
CA LEU A 70 -46.67 11.21 18.93
C LEU A 70 -45.47 11.39 19.88
N LEU A 71 -45.28 12.67 20.21
CA LEU A 71 -44.80 13.18 21.49
C LEU A 71 -45.40 12.41 22.68
N HIS A 72 -44.61 12.15 23.73
CA HIS A 72 -44.84 12.75 25.06
C HIS A 72 -43.72 12.41 26.07
N SER A 73 -43.26 13.46 26.76
CA SER A 73 -42.67 13.53 28.11
C SER A 73 -41.52 12.58 28.48
N TYR A 74 -40.30 13.12 28.55
CA TYR A 74 -39.25 12.58 29.43
C TYR A 74 -39.10 13.47 30.66
N ASN A 75 -39.67 13.01 31.77
CA ASN A 75 -39.40 13.53 33.10
C ASN A 75 -38.05 13.02 33.61
N PHE A 76 -37.29 13.97 34.14
CA PHE A 76 -36.09 13.82 34.92
C PHE A 76 -36.40 13.04 36.21
N LEU A 77 -35.71 11.94 36.50
CA LEU A 77 -35.52 11.45 37.86
C LEU A 77 -34.27 10.55 37.93
N ALA A 78 -33.32 11.00 38.74
CA ALA A 78 -32.09 10.30 39.07
C ALA A 78 -32.33 9.28 40.19
N CYS A 79 -31.92 8.03 39.99
CA CYS A 79 -31.76 7.05 41.05
C CYS A 79 -30.42 6.29 40.89
N HIS A 80 -29.51 6.62 41.81
CA HIS A 80 -28.42 5.89 42.49
C HIS A 80 -27.66 4.72 41.80
N PRO A 81 -26.34 4.62 42.03
CA PRO A 81 -25.48 3.63 41.38
C PRO A 81 -25.54 2.27 42.09
N SER A 82 -26.18 1.28 41.45
CA SER A 82 -25.98 -0.12 41.79
C SER A 82 -24.72 -0.64 41.11
N THR A 83 -23.72 -0.95 41.91
CA THR A 83 -22.56 -1.79 41.59
C THR A 83 -23.02 -3.13 41.04
N LEU A 84 -22.96 -3.28 39.72
CA LEU A 84 -22.94 -4.58 39.06
C LEU A 84 -21.54 -4.80 38.46
N PRO A 85 -20.96 -6.00 38.64
CA PRO A 85 -19.68 -6.32 38.04
C PRO A 85 -19.82 -6.22 36.52
N ARG A 86 -18.94 -5.42 35.92
CA ARG A 86 -18.79 -5.33 34.46
C ARG A 86 -18.53 -6.75 33.96
N PRO A 87 -19.34 -7.30 33.02
CA PRO A 87 -18.96 -8.53 32.38
C PRO A 87 -17.67 -8.23 31.62
N THR A 88 -16.58 -8.88 32.04
CA THR A 88 -15.39 -9.03 31.24
C THR A 88 -15.84 -9.79 30.00
N GLN A 89 -16.27 -9.06 28.97
CA GLN A 89 -16.42 -9.64 27.64
C GLN A 89 -15.02 -10.08 27.25
N ASN A 90 -14.77 -11.37 27.41
CA ASN A 90 -13.86 -12.07 26.52
C ASN A 90 -14.28 -11.65 25.12
N MET A 91 -13.46 -10.82 24.45
CA MET A 91 -13.56 -10.58 23.01
C MET A 91 -13.14 -11.87 22.31
N GLU A 92 -13.97 -12.88 22.49
CA GLU A 92 -13.99 -14.09 21.71
C GLU A 92 -14.15 -13.69 20.25
N LEU A 93 -13.44 -14.42 19.38
CA LEU A 93 -13.36 -14.24 17.93
C LEU A 93 -14.76 -14.26 17.29
N GLN A 94 -15.52 -13.18 17.38
CA GLN A 94 -16.70 -13.03 16.53
C GLN A 94 -16.19 -12.83 15.11
N GLU A 95 -16.41 -13.85 14.28
CA GLU A 95 -16.28 -13.76 12.82
C GLU A 95 -17.07 -12.55 12.35
N LEU A 96 -16.44 -11.70 11.53
CA LEU A 96 -17.10 -10.51 11.02
C LEU A 96 -18.18 -10.97 10.03
N PRO A 97 -19.43 -10.50 10.14
CA PRO A 97 -20.44 -10.83 9.14
C PRO A 97 -19.98 -10.30 7.78
N LEU A 98 -19.66 -11.23 6.87
CA LEU A 98 -19.17 -10.89 5.54
C LEU A 98 -20.34 -10.60 4.61
N GLU A 99 -20.23 -9.49 3.87
CA GLU A 99 -21.17 -9.19 2.80
C GLU A 99 -21.08 -10.26 1.69
N ARG A 100 -22.21 -10.56 1.04
CA ARG A 100 -22.27 -11.56 -0.05
C ARG A 100 -21.18 -11.35 -1.11
N ARG A 101 -20.93 -10.10 -1.50
CA ARG A 101 -19.88 -9.76 -2.48
C ARG A 101 -18.47 -10.15 -2.02
N VAL A 102 -18.20 -10.05 -0.71
CA VAL A 102 -16.92 -10.49 -0.13
C VAL A 102 -16.85 -12.00 -0.21
N THR A 103 -17.90 -12.69 0.24
CA THR A 103 -17.97 -14.16 0.20
C THR A 103 -17.81 -14.71 -1.22
N ASP A 104 -18.53 -14.15 -2.20
CA ASP A 104 -18.44 -14.57 -3.61
C ASP A 104 -17.00 -14.40 -4.13
N MET A 105 -16.34 -13.30 -3.80
CA MET A 105 -14.96 -13.05 -4.23
C MET A 105 -13.96 -14.02 -3.60
N LEU A 106 -14.15 -14.36 -2.32
CA LEU A 106 -13.30 -15.31 -1.61
C LEU A 106 -13.52 -16.77 -2.08
N GLN A 107 -14.75 -17.14 -2.40
CA GLN A 107 -15.07 -18.48 -2.90
C GLN A 107 -14.48 -18.76 -4.28
N ASN A 108 -14.35 -17.73 -5.12
CA ASN A 108 -13.73 -17.86 -6.43
C ASN A 108 -12.22 -18.17 -6.36
N GLN A 109 -11.56 -17.86 -5.25
CA GLN A 109 -10.12 -18.10 -5.03
C GLN A 109 -9.21 -17.52 -6.13
N ASN A 110 -9.65 -16.41 -6.74
CA ASN A 110 -8.86 -15.69 -7.73
C ASN A 110 -7.79 -14.84 -7.03
N PRO A 111 -6.68 -14.52 -7.71
CA PRO A 111 -5.69 -13.57 -7.23
C PRO A 111 -6.35 -12.31 -6.64
N THR A 112 -6.15 -12.07 -5.34
CA THR A 112 -6.84 -11.01 -4.61
C THR A 112 -5.86 -10.34 -3.66
N ARG A 113 -5.88 -9.02 -3.61
CA ARG A 113 -5.09 -8.25 -2.65
C ARG A 113 -5.93 -7.88 -1.44
N VAL A 114 -5.45 -8.17 -0.25
CA VAL A 114 -6.06 -7.72 1.00
C VAL A 114 -5.26 -6.56 1.54
N VAL A 115 -5.95 -5.44 1.80
CA VAL A 115 -5.40 -4.31 2.54
C VAL A 115 -6.01 -4.30 3.94
N VAL A 116 -5.16 -4.22 4.96
CA VAL A 116 -5.56 -4.16 6.37
C VAL A 116 -5.27 -2.79 6.92
N PHE A 117 -6.29 -2.12 7.44
CA PHE A 117 -6.15 -0.88 8.19
C PHE A 117 -6.17 -1.17 9.69
N LEU A 118 -5.00 -1.25 10.31
CA LEU A 118 -4.86 -1.47 11.75
C LEU A 118 -4.75 -0.13 12.49
N ARG A 119 -5.83 0.32 13.12
CA ARG A 119 -5.87 1.61 13.81
C ARG A 119 -5.31 1.50 15.23
N LYS A 120 -4.73 2.59 15.73
CA LYS A 120 -4.22 2.69 17.11
C LYS A 120 -5.26 2.41 18.20
N LYS A 121 -6.54 2.63 17.90
CA LYS A 121 -7.67 2.35 18.81
C LYS A 121 -8.21 0.91 18.70
N SER A 122 -7.67 0.10 17.79
CA SER A 122 -8.05 -1.30 17.65
C SER A 122 -7.57 -2.10 18.86
N PRO A 123 -8.35 -3.07 19.36
CA PRO A 123 -7.86 -4.03 20.33
C PRO A 123 -6.72 -4.91 19.78
N PHE A 124 -6.54 -4.95 18.46
CA PHE A 124 -5.49 -5.70 17.79
C PHE A 124 -4.23 -4.88 17.52
N TYR A 125 -4.14 -3.63 17.99
CA TYR A 125 -3.01 -2.75 17.64
C TYR A 125 -1.66 -3.23 18.17
N SER A 126 -1.65 -4.04 19.23
CA SER A 126 -0.44 -4.65 19.80
C SER A 126 0.02 -5.91 19.08
N LEU A 127 -0.76 -6.43 18.11
CA LEU A 127 -0.37 -7.61 17.35
C LEU A 127 0.89 -7.34 16.53
N SER A 128 1.76 -8.34 16.45
CA SER A 128 2.89 -8.36 15.53
C SER A 128 2.43 -8.46 14.08
N ARG A 129 3.36 -8.28 13.14
CA ARG A 129 3.08 -8.26 11.70
C ARG A 129 2.41 -9.56 11.23
N ASP A 130 2.93 -10.69 11.68
CA ASP A 130 2.42 -12.01 11.29
C ASP A 130 1.06 -12.29 11.94
N GLU A 131 0.89 -11.91 13.21
CA GLU A 131 -0.39 -12.03 13.92
C GLU A 131 -1.50 -11.19 13.27
N VAL A 132 -1.17 -10.00 12.72
CA VAL A 132 -2.15 -9.18 11.99
C VAL A 132 -2.61 -9.88 10.71
N MET A 133 -1.69 -10.51 9.97
CA MET A 133 -2.03 -11.27 8.77
C MET A 133 -2.87 -12.51 9.11
N VAL A 134 -2.47 -13.27 10.14
CA VAL A 134 -3.26 -14.42 10.66
C VAL A 134 -4.65 -13.96 11.07
N LYS A 135 -4.75 -12.83 11.79
CA LYS A 135 -6.04 -12.26 12.21
C LYS A 135 -6.90 -11.82 11.04
N ALA A 136 -6.30 -11.23 10.00
CA ALA A 136 -6.97 -10.83 8.76
C ALA A 136 -7.52 -12.06 8.03
N CYS A 137 -6.69 -13.08 7.79
CA CYS A 137 -7.13 -14.33 7.17
C CYS A 137 -8.26 -15.00 7.96
N GLY A 138 -8.12 -15.08 9.30
CA GLY A 138 -9.17 -15.61 10.17
C GLY A 138 -10.47 -14.81 10.11
N SER A 139 -10.40 -13.48 10.01
CA SER A 139 -11.58 -12.63 9.86
C SER A 139 -12.29 -12.80 8.50
N LEU A 140 -11.57 -13.36 7.51
CA LEU A 140 -12.09 -13.66 6.18
C LEU A 140 -12.49 -15.14 6.03
N GLY A 141 -12.29 -15.98 7.05
CA GLY A 141 -12.52 -17.42 6.96
C GLY A 141 -11.53 -18.15 6.03
N ILE A 142 -10.32 -17.61 5.87
CA ILE A 142 -9.31 -18.11 4.93
C ILE A 142 -8.18 -18.83 5.68
N ASP A 143 -7.80 -19.99 5.17
CA ASP A 143 -6.58 -20.69 5.58
C ASP A 143 -5.37 -20.02 4.92
N GLN A 144 -4.44 -19.51 5.74
CA GLN A 144 -3.28 -18.76 5.28
C GLN A 144 -2.36 -19.59 4.36
N VAL A 145 -2.20 -20.88 4.65
CA VAL A 145 -1.29 -21.77 3.91
C VAL A 145 -1.90 -22.14 2.57
N LYS A 146 -3.18 -22.55 2.56
CA LYS A 146 -3.91 -22.91 1.32
C LYS A 146 -4.07 -21.73 0.39
N SER A 147 -4.29 -20.54 0.94
CA SER A 147 -4.38 -19.30 0.16
C SER A 147 -3.04 -18.73 -0.25
N ARG A 148 -1.93 -19.27 0.28
CA ARG A 148 -0.56 -18.81 0.00
C ARG A 148 -0.40 -17.33 0.30
N ALA A 149 -1.00 -16.88 1.41
CA ALA A 149 -1.02 -15.48 1.77
C ALA A 149 0.41 -14.94 1.90
N LYS A 150 0.71 -13.88 1.14
CA LYS A 150 2.06 -13.31 1.06
C LYS A 150 2.05 -11.84 1.42
N LEU A 151 2.62 -11.51 2.58
CA LEU A 151 2.76 -10.13 3.04
C LEU A 151 3.71 -9.34 2.12
N LEU A 152 3.22 -8.25 1.53
CA LEU A 152 3.96 -7.46 0.56
C LEU A 152 4.49 -6.16 1.13
N THR A 153 3.64 -5.39 1.81
CA THR A 153 4.03 -4.08 2.33
C THR A 153 3.39 -3.78 3.67
N ILE A 154 4.12 -3.02 4.47
CA ILE A 154 3.70 -2.53 5.78
C ILE A 154 4.04 -1.04 5.82
N TRP A 155 3.02 -0.22 6.00
CA TRP A 155 3.16 1.22 6.08
C TRP A 155 2.60 1.75 7.38
N LYS A 156 3.50 2.22 8.25
CA LYS A 156 3.19 2.66 9.60
C LYS A 156 3.09 4.18 9.64
N CYS A 157 1.94 4.67 10.08
CA CYS A 157 1.65 6.08 10.36
C CYS A 157 1.25 6.24 11.83
N ASP A 158 1.24 7.46 12.37
CA ASP A 158 1.03 7.72 13.82
C ASP A 158 -0.25 7.09 14.41
N ARG A 159 -1.33 7.00 13.62
CA ARG A 159 -2.65 6.51 14.08
C ARG A 159 -3.12 5.24 13.36
N LEU A 160 -2.35 4.76 12.39
CA LEU A 160 -2.77 3.73 11.45
C LEU A 160 -1.55 3.00 10.91
N THR A 161 -1.57 1.67 10.97
CA THR A 161 -0.64 0.82 10.21
C THR A 161 -1.43 0.13 9.10
N ILE A 162 -0.93 0.24 7.88
CA ILE A 162 -1.53 -0.37 6.69
C ILE A 162 -0.69 -1.57 6.30
N PHE A 163 -1.32 -2.72 6.14
CA PHE A 163 -0.69 -3.92 5.59
C PHE A 163 -1.32 -4.21 4.23
N ALA A 164 -0.53 -4.68 3.27
CA ALA A 164 -1.07 -5.28 2.07
C ALA A 164 -0.43 -6.64 1.82
N PHE A 165 -1.26 -7.63 1.54
CA PHE A 165 -0.83 -8.99 1.21
C PHE A 165 -1.69 -9.56 0.10
N ASP A 166 -1.12 -10.46 -0.67
CA ASP A 166 -1.83 -11.13 -1.76
C ASP A 166 -2.28 -12.52 -1.32
N LEU A 167 -3.43 -12.93 -1.84
CA LEU A 167 -4.03 -14.24 -1.74
C LEU A 167 -4.09 -14.85 -3.13
N TRP A 168 -3.80 -16.15 -3.23
CA TRP A 168 -3.88 -16.94 -4.47
C TRP A 168 -3.11 -16.34 -5.66
N TYR A 169 -2.05 -15.58 -5.42
CA TYR A 169 -1.23 -14.95 -6.45
C TYR A 169 0.20 -15.49 -6.43
N ASP A 170 0.44 -16.54 -7.21
CA ASP A 170 1.77 -17.16 -7.32
C ASP A 170 2.71 -16.43 -8.27
N ASP A 171 2.13 -15.71 -9.23
CA ASP A 171 2.86 -15.03 -10.31
C ASP A 171 3.51 -13.71 -9.85
N TYR A 172 3.76 -13.57 -8.55
CA TYR A 172 4.52 -12.44 -8.02
C TYR A 172 5.99 -12.57 -8.42
N ASP A 173 6.35 -11.89 -9.49
CA ASP A 173 7.72 -11.75 -9.95
C ASP A 173 8.35 -10.44 -9.44
N TRP A 174 9.39 -10.55 -8.62
CA TRP A 174 10.14 -9.43 -8.07
C TRP A 174 10.95 -8.65 -9.14
N ALA A 175 11.23 -9.24 -10.30
CA ALA A 175 11.87 -8.51 -11.39
C ALA A 175 10.90 -7.45 -11.96
N THR A 176 9.61 -7.78 -12.04
CA THR A 176 8.57 -6.96 -12.69
C THR A 176 7.57 -6.31 -11.71
N ALA A 177 7.60 -6.63 -10.41
CA ALA A 177 6.63 -6.16 -9.42
C ALA A 177 6.64 -4.63 -9.13
N HIS A 178 7.53 -3.87 -9.76
CA HIS A 178 7.45 -2.41 -9.82
C HIS A 178 6.44 -1.89 -10.86
N HIS A 179 5.90 -2.78 -11.69
CA HIS A 179 4.73 -2.52 -12.52
C HIS A 179 3.46 -2.81 -11.74
N LYS A 180 2.44 -1.96 -11.94
CA LYS A 180 1.13 -2.13 -11.32
C LYS A 180 0.47 -3.41 -11.85
N VAL A 181 0.04 -4.27 -10.94
CA VAL A 181 -0.85 -5.40 -11.22
C VAL A 181 -2.25 -5.03 -10.76
N ASP A 182 -3.26 -5.20 -11.61
CA ASP A 182 -4.64 -4.82 -11.31
C ASP A 182 -5.41 -5.96 -10.62
N LEU A 183 -5.08 -6.21 -9.36
CA LEU A 183 -5.78 -7.21 -8.54
C LEU A 183 -7.04 -6.61 -7.89
N PRO A 184 -8.15 -7.37 -7.78
CA PRO A 184 -9.26 -6.97 -6.92
C PRO A 184 -8.79 -6.80 -5.47
N VAL A 185 -9.32 -5.79 -4.77
CA VAL A 185 -8.90 -5.44 -3.41
C VAL A 185 -10.00 -5.67 -2.38
N LEU A 186 -9.68 -6.36 -1.29
CA LEU A 186 -10.44 -6.38 -0.04
C LEU A 186 -9.86 -5.40 0.95
N LEU A 187 -10.71 -4.61 1.59
CA LEU A 187 -10.34 -3.83 2.77
C LEU A 187 -10.84 -4.54 4.03
N VAL A 188 -9.91 -4.79 4.95
CA VAL A 188 -10.18 -5.17 6.34
C VAL A 188 -9.80 -3.99 7.24
N ASP A 189 -10.77 -3.30 7.84
CA ASP A 189 -10.50 -2.19 8.74
C ASP A 189 -10.67 -2.65 10.19
N TYR A 190 -9.60 -2.61 10.96
CA TYR A 190 -9.59 -2.83 12.39
C TYR A 190 -9.55 -1.49 13.12
N GLY A 191 -10.73 -1.00 13.50
CA GLY A 191 -10.93 0.22 14.28
C GLY A 191 -11.60 -0.04 15.62
N LYS A 192 -12.38 0.94 16.08
CA LYS A 192 -13.31 0.74 17.22
C LYS A 192 -14.42 -0.24 16.84
N ARG A 193 -14.83 -0.19 15.58
CA ARG A 193 -15.65 -1.20 14.91
C ARG A 193 -14.82 -1.74 13.77
N SER A 194 -14.87 -3.05 13.59
CA SER A 194 -14.16 -3.73 12.51
C SER A 194 -15.14 -4.05 11.39
N TYR A 195 -14.69 -3.96 10.14
CA TYR A 195 -15.50 -4.33 8.98
C TYR A 195 -14.63 -4.81 7.82
N VAL A 196 -15.26 -5.53 6.91
CA VAL A 196 -14.65 -6.01 5.66
C VAL A 196 -15.50 -5.52 4.50
N LYS A 197 -14.86 -5.10 3.40
CA LYS A 197 -15.57 -4.76 2.17
C LYS A 197 -14.72 -5.00 0.92
N VAL A 198 -15.40 -5.18 -0.21
CA VAL A 198 -14.77 -5.08 -1.53
C VAL A 198 -14.47 -3.61 -1.83
N ALA A 199 -13.27 -3.32 -2.30
CA ALA A 199 -12.86 -1.99 -2.72
C ALA A 199 -13.62 -1.51 -3.96
N GLY A 200 -13.82 -0.19 -4.06
CA GLY A 200 -14.19 0.45 -5.32
C GLY A 200 -12.96 0.57 -6.23
N HIS A 201 -13.20 0.78 -7.53
CA HIS A 201 -12.14 0.83 -8.54
C HIS A 201 -11.03 1.83 -8.24
N GLU A 202 -11.36 3.05 -7.81
CA GLU A 202 -10.37 4.09 -7.47
C GLU A 202 -9.46 3.65 -6.31
N PHE A 203 -10.04 3.09 -5.24
CA PHE A 203 -9.26 2.59 -4.10
C PHE A 203 -8.42 1.36 -4.47
N GLN A 204 -8.94 0.49 -5.33
CA GLN A 204 -8.20 -0.64 -5.87
C GLN A 204 -6.97 -0.17 -6.65
N ASP A 205 -7.14 0.80 -7.56
CA ASP A 205 -6.06 1.38 -8.35
C ASP A 205 -4.98 2.01 -7.46
N GLU A 206 -5.41 2.74 -6.44
CA GLU A 206 -4.55 3.35 -5.43
C GLU A 206 -3.71 2.31 -4.67
N VAL A 207 -4.33 1.24 -4.17
CA VAL A 207 -3.64 0.17 -3.44
C VAL A 207 -2.66 -0.57 -4.35
N ASN A 208 -3.06 -0.88 -5.58
CA ASN A 208 -2.21 -1.59 -6.54
C ASN A 208 -1.01 -0.74 -6.96
N THR A 209 -1.23 0.55 -7.22
CA THR A 209 -0.16 1.52 -7.50
C THR A 209 0.78 1.66 -6.31
N PHE A 210 0.23 1.69 -5.08
CA PHE A 210 1.05 1.80 -3.88
C PHE A 210 1.99 0.61 -3.71
N VAL A 211 1.51 -0.63 -3.86
CA VAL A 211 2.36 -1.83 -3.75
C VAL A 211 3.49 -1.81 -4.77
N ALA A 212 3.20 -1.48 -6.03
CA ALA A 212 4.20 -1.34 -7.08
C ALA A 212 5.24 -0.25 -6.75
N ARG A 213 4.77 0.88 -6.19
CA ARG A 213 5.65 1.97 -5.76
C ARG A 213 6.54 1.57 -4.58
N GLN A 214 6.06 0.75 -3.64
CA GLN A 214 6.90 0.24 -2.56
C GLN A 214 8.04 -0.62 -3.11
N HIS A 215 7.77 -1.45 -4.12
CA HIS A 215 8.80 -2.20 -4.81
C HIS A 215 9.83 -1.27 -5.49
N GLU A 216 9.36 -0.24 -6.19
CA GLU A 216 10.23 0.74 -6.84
C GLU A 216 11.14 1.46 -5.83
N LEU A 217 10.59 1.87 -4.69
CA LEU A 217 11.34 2.61 -3.67
C LEU A 217 12.40 1.75 -2.99
N HIS A 218 12.12 0.48 -2.70
CA HIS A 218 13.06 -0.37 -1.98
C HIS A 218 14.18 -0.94 -2.87
N GLY A 219 13.96 -1.03 -4.18
CA GLY A 219 15.04 -1.29 -5.14
C GLY A 219 14.97 -2.59 -5.91
N TRP A 220 16.08 -2.94 -6.54
CA TRP A 220 16.19 -4.11 -7.42
C TRP A 220 16.14 -5.42 -6.65
N ASP A 221 16.92 -5.52 -5.57
CA ASP A 221 17.12 -6.77 -4.80
C ASP A 221 16.26 -6.85 -3.54
N ALA A 222 15.42 -5.83 -3.28
CA ALA A 222 14.57 -5.80 -2.11
C ALA A 222 13.42 -6.79 -2.22
N LYS A 223 13.28 -7.64 -1.20
CA LYS A 223 12.20 -8.62 -1.08
C LYS A 223 11.16 -8.14 -0.08
N PRO A 224 9.86 -8.46 -0.30
CA PRO A 224 8.83 -8.15 0.68
C PRO A 224 9.05 -8.92 1.99
N PRO A 225 8.52 -8.42 3.13
CA PRO A 225 7.65 -7.25 3.22
C PRO A 225 8.44 -5.92 3.16
N TYR A 226 8.00 -5.03 2.27
CA TYR A 226 8.47 -3.66 2.18
C TYR A 226 7.97 -2.85 3.38
N PHE A 227 8.87 -2.25 4.15
CA PHE A 227 8.51 -1.55 5.38
C PHE A 227 8.79 -0.06 5.28
N GLN A 228 7.76 0.73 5.52
CA GLN A 228 7.86 2.18 5.59
C GLN A 228 7.31 2.69 6.92
N ASP A 229 8.13 3.40 7.71
CA ASP A 229 7.72 4.03 8.96
C ASP A 229 7.69 5.56 8.81
N GLN A 230 6.51 6.16 8.95
CA GLN A 230 6.28 7.62 8.93
C GLN A 230 5.92 8.19 10.31
N THR A 231 6.24 7.47 11.38
CA THR A 231 6.03 7.96 12.76
C THR A 231 7.19 8.80 13.28
N GLY A 232 8.37 8.66 12.67
CA GLY A 232 9.56 9.43 13.02
C GLY A 232 9.54 10.86 12.46
N PRO A 233 10.41 11.74 13.00
CA PRO A 233 10.62 13.08 12.45
C PRO A 233 11.35 13.04 11.11
N GLU A 234 12.09 11.97 10.84
CA GLU A 234 12.82 11.76 9.61
C GLU A 234 11.94 11.15 8.53
N VAL A 235 12.11 11.64 7.31
CA VAL A 235 11.41 11.09 6.15
C VAL A 235 12.05 9.75 5.77
N PRO A 236 11.26 8.72 5.43
CA PRO A 236 11.79 7.46 4.92
C PRO A 236 12.77 7.69 3.77
N THR A 237 14.00 7.26 3.98
CA THR A 237 15.05 7.27 2.96
C THR A 237 15.25 5.84 2.44
N TYR A 238 15.49 5.72 1.14
CA TYR A 238 15.69 4.45 0.48
C TYR A 238 17.08 4.45 -0.14
N GLY A 239 17.91 3.50 0.25
CA GLY A 239 19.32 3.47 -0.17
C GLY A 239 19.49 3.17 -1.66
N ASN A 240 18.59 2.39 -2.26
CA ASN A 240 18.74 1.93 -3.64
C ASN A 240 17.41 1.87 -4.42
N PRO A 241 16.66 2.98 -4.58
CA PRO A 241 15.42 2.96 -5.35
C PRO A 241 15.68 2.65 -6.82
N ARG A 242 14.76 1.92 -7.48
CA ARG A 242 14.87 1.56 -8.90
C ARG A 242 14.83 2.77 -9.82
N CYS A 243 14.09 3.81 -9.42
CA CYS A 243 14.07 5.07 -10.15
C CYS A 243 14.43 6.22 -9.22
N VAL A 244 15.05 7.24 -9.80
CA VAL A 244 15.26 8.54 -9.16
C VAL A 244 14.63 9.63 -10.00
N MET A 245 14.18 10.68 -9.33
CA MET A 245 13.76 11.90 -10.00
C MET A 245 15.01 12.74 -10.25
N VAL A 246 15.33 12.99 -11.51
CA VAL A 246 16.47 13.82 -11.93
C VAL A 246 15.92 15.15 -12.43
N VAL A 247 16.51 16.25 -11.99
CA VAL A 247 16.19 17.58 -12.52
C VAL A 247 17.06 17.80 -13.73
N GLY A 248 16.44 17.97 -14.89
CA GLY A 248 17.14 18.33 -16.12
C GLY A 248 17.66 19.76 -16.09
N GLU A 249 18.55 20.10 -17.02
CA GLU A 249 19.10 21.45 -17.18
C GLU A 249 18.01 22.51 -17.42
N ASP A 250 16.86 22.08 -17.96
CA ASP A 250 15.65 22.88 -18.17
C ASP A 250 14.82 23.11 -16.89
N GLY A 251 15.28 22.63 -15.74
CA GLY A 251 14.54 22.67 -14.47
C GLY A 251 13.39 21.65 -14.39
N THR A 252 13.14 20.88 -15.45
CA THR A 252 12.08 19.87 -15.47
C THR A 252 12.51 18.63 -14.71
N THR A 253 11.67 18.14 -13.80
CA THR A 253 11.94 16.90 -13.08
C THR A 253 11.45 15.70 -13.91
N ARG A 254 12.36 14.81 -14.28
CA ARG A 254 12.10 13.59 -15.06
C ARG A 254 12.39 12.36 -14.21
N ARG A 255 11.64 11.28 -14.43
CA ARG A 255 11.92 9.98 -13.83
C ARG A 255 13.04 9.31 -14.63
N ALA A 256 14.12 8.93 -13.98
CA ALA A 256 15.21 8.15 -14.57
C ALA A 256 15.28 6.78 -13.87
N VAL A 257 15.26 5.71 -14.67
CA VAL A 257 15.47 4.34 -14.17
C VAL A 257 16.97 4.15 -13.93
N LYS A 258 17.35 3.71 -12.73
CA LYS A 258 18.73 3.33 -12.45
C LYS A 258 19.03 1.98 -13.06
N THR A 259 20.20 1.86 -13.68
CA THR A 259 20.75 0.56 -14.08
C THR A 259 20.82 -0.36 -12.85
N PRO A 260 20.45 -1.64 -12.96
CA PRO A 260 20.60 -2.59 -11.87
C PRO A 260 22.07 -2.64 -11.40
N PRO A 261 22.33 -2.81 -10.09
CA PRO A 261 23.70 -3.01 -9.59
C PRO A 261 24.36 -4.23 -10.24
N PRO A 262 25.69 -4.22 -10.44
CA PRO A 262 26.42 -5.42 -10.88
C PRO A 262 26.14 -6.60 -9.95
N GLY A 263 25.68 -7.72 -10.51
CA GLY A 263 25.29 -8.91 -9.73
C GLY A 263 23.82 -8.96 -9.31
N SER A 264 23.00 -7.95 -9.63
CA SER A 264 21.54 -8.07 -9.50
C SER A 264 21.04 -9.14 -10.48
N THR A 265 20.26 -10.10 -9.98
CA THR A 265 19.79 -11.24 -10.77
C THR A 265 18.63 -10.89 -11.71
N SER A 266 18.26 -9.61 -11.86
CA SER A 266 17.14 -9.19 -12.71
C SER A 266 17.58 -9.17 -14.17
N PRO A 267 17.08 -10.08 -15.02
CA PRO A 267 17.46 -10.13 -16.42
C PRO A 267 16.57 -9.16 -17.20
N TYR A 268 16.88 -7.86 -17.14
CA TYR A 268 16.49 -6.97 -18.23
C TYR A 268 17.76 -6.57 -18.98
N SER A 269 18.09 -7.45 -19.92
CA SER A 269 18.78 -7.13 -21.16
C SER A 269 18.04 -6.02 -21.89
N SER A 270 18.83 -5.21 -22.58
CA SER A 270 18.45 -4.16 -23.53
C SER A 270 17.48 -4.63 -24.61
#